data_AF-A0A0Q4G4E5-F1
#
_entry.id   AF-A0A0Q4G4E5-F1
#
_cell.length_a   1.000
_cell.length_b   1.000
_cell.length_c   1.000
_cell.angle_alpha   90.00
_cell.angle_beta   90.00
_cell.angle_gamma   90.00
#
_symmetry.space_group_name_H-M   'P 1'
#
loop_
_entity.id
_entity.type
_entity.pdbx_description
1 polymer ?
#
loop_
_entity_poly.entity_id
_entity_poly.type
_entity_poly.pdbx_seq_one_letter_code
_entity_poly.pdbx_strand_id
1 'polypeptide(L)'
;MATNTLPQRTALNLAHLAVLLTAALQILTPLLPQIGIGEPIGSRSLAVRTLITPVGWAFSIWGALYLGATVFAVYQALPAQRQAALLHHLRWPAAGAFLGNAFWAAYTQLYGLSFVSVLIITFTLTCLIVAYHALSNATVSKTA
;
A
#
# COMPACT_ATOMS: atom_id res chain seq x y z
N MET A 1 -10.02 -34.40 34.34
CA MET A 1 -9.36 -33.08 34.24
C MET A 1 -9.51 -32.61 32.80
N ALA A 2 -10.62 -31.94 32.48
CA ALA A 2 -10.89 -31.47 31.13
C ALA A 2 -10.17 -30.13 30.92
N THR A 3 -9.15 -30.13 30.06
CA THR A 3 -8.49 -28.91 29.61
C THR A 3 -9.41 -28.17 28.66
N ASN A 4 -10.17 -27.21 29.19
CA ASN A 4 -10.88 -26.21 28.38
C ASN A 4 -9.86 -25.35 27.64
N THR A 5 -9.44 -25.79 26.45
CA THR A 5 -8.72 -24.93 25.50
C THR A 5 -9.73 -23.97 24.89
N LEU A 6 -9.93 -22.83 25.54
CA LEU A 6 -10.67 -21.73 24.92
C LEU A 6 -10.07 -21.48 23.53
N PRO A 7 -10.88 -21.39 22.45
CA PRO A 7 -10.36 -21.08 21.12
C PRO A 7 -9.62 -19.75 21.22
N GLN A 8 -8.31 -19.80 21.01
CA GLN A 8 -7.41 -18.66 21.09
C GLN A 8 -7.89 -17.64 20.04
N ARG A 9 -8.71 -16.66 20.46
CA ARG A 9 -9.18 -15.59 19.58
C ARG A 9 -7.95 -14.91 19.02
N THR A 10 -7.61 -15.22 17.77
CA THR A 10 -6.41 -14.68 17.13
C THR A 10 -6.67 -13.20 16.90
N ALA A 11 -6.28 -12.35 17.84
CA ALA A 11 -6.49 -10.91 17.78
C ALA A 11 -5.75 -10.32 16.56
N LEU A 12 -6.31 -9.26 15.98
CA LEU A 12 -5.62 -8.47 14.96
C LEU A 12 -4.39 -7.83 15.63
N ASN A 13 -3.20 -8.11 15.09
CA ASN A 13 -1.96 -7.49 15.58
C ASN A 13 -1.72 -6.12 14.89
N LEU A 14 -0.75 -5.36 15.39
CA LEU A 14 -0.37 -4.04 14.86
C LEU A 14 -0.07 -4.04 13.36
N ALA A 15 0.57 -5.09 12.85
CA ALA A 15 0.91 -5.19 11.44
C ALA A 15 -0.33 -5.34 10.54
N HIS A 16 -1.41 -5.97 11.03
CA HIS A 16 -2.68 -5.99 10.30
C HIS A 16 -3.30 -4.60 10.22
N LEU A 17 -3.34 -3.91 11.35
CA LEU A 17 -3.91 -2.56 11.46
C LEU A 17 -3.11 -1.58 10.60
N ALA A 18 -1.79 -1.69 10.59
CA ALA A 18 -0.92 -0.85 9.77
C ALA A 18 -1.22 -0.98 8.27
N VAL A 19 -1.35 -2.21 7.74
CA VAL A 19 -1.68 -2.41 6.32
C VAL A 19 -3.10 -1.90 6.01
N LEU A 20 -4.08 -2.18 6.86
CA LEU A 20 -5.45 -1.69 6.66
C LEU A 20 -5.52 -0.17 6.66
N LEU A 21 -4.87 0.48 7.62
CA LEU A 21 -4.81 1.93 7.75
C LEU A 21 -4.10 2.55 6.54
N THR A 22 -2.93 2.02 6.16
CA THR A 22 -2.15 2.56 5.05
C THR A 22 -2.83 2.33 3.70
N ALA A 23 -3.53 1.22 3.52
CA ALA A 23 -4.40 0.97 2.35
C ALA A 23 -5.58 1.95 2.30
N ALA A 24 -6.18 2.30 3.43
CA ALA A 24 -7.21 3.34 3.46
C ALA A 24 -6.62 4.72 3.13
N LEU A 25 -5.48 5.07 3.73
CA LEU A 25 -4.80 6.34 3.50
C LEU A 25 -4.39 6.52 2.03
N GLN A 26 -3.87 5.48 1.36
CA GLN A 26 -3.46 5.61 -0.04
C GLN A 26 -4.64 5.88 -1.00
N ILE A 27 -5.87 5.55 -0.58
CA ILE A 27 -7.10 5.82 -1.34
C ILE A 27 -7.65 7.20 -1.00
N LEU A 28 -7.65 7.55 0.30
CA LEU A 28 -8.21 8.82 0.77
C LEU A 28 -7.34 10.01 0.37
N THR A 29 -6.03 9.88 0.39
CA THR A 29 -5.12 11.01 0.09
C THR A 29 -5.32 11.57 -1.32
N PRO A 30 -5.37 10.76 -2.40
CA PRO A 30 -5.69 11.26 -3.74
C PRO A 30 -7.06 11.94 -3.87
N LEU A 31 -7.99 11.67 -2.96
CA LEU A 31 -9.34 12.25 -2.94
C LEU A 31 -9.43 13.58 -2.16
N LEU A 32 -8.40 13.95 -1.38
CA LEU A 32 -8.35 15.23 -0.63
C LEU A 32 -8.68 16.48 -1.47
N PRO A 33 -8.26 16.59 -2.75
CA PRO A 33 -8.61 17.74 -3.57
C PRO A 33 -10.12 17.86 -3.85
N GLN A 34 -10.87 16.76 -3.80
CA GLN A 34 -12.32 16.78 -4.01
C GLN A 34 -13.09 17.43 -2.85
N ILE A 35 -12.46 17.50 -1.66
CA ILE A 35 -13.00 18.19 -0.48
C ILE A 35 -12.35 19.56 -0.25
N GLY A 36 -11.62 20.09 -1.25
CA GLY A 36 -11.00 21.42 -1.21
C GLY A 36 -9.63 21.49 -0.54
N ILE A 37 -8.98 20.36 -0.26
CA ILE A 37 -7.65 20.31 0.34
C ILE A 37 -6.63 19.87 -0.72
N GLY A 38 -5.80 20.81 -1.18
CA GLY A 38 -4.74 20.57 -2.17
C GLY A 38 -5.23 20.58 -3.62
N GLU A 39 -4.29 20.52 -4.55
CA GLU A 39 -4.57 20.56 -6.00
C GLU A 39 -4.59 19.13 -6.57
N PRO A 40 -5.53 18.77 -7.49
CA PRO A 40 -5.53 17.46 -8.13
C PRO A 40 -4.18 17.12 -8.76
N ILE A 41 -3.69 15.90 -8.50
CA ILE A 41 -2.42 15.42 -9.05
C ILE A 41 -2.43 15.48 -10.59
N GLY A 42 -3.61 15.26 -11.20
CA GLY A 42 -3.83 15.39 -12.64
C GLY A 42 -3.68 16.81 -13.19
N SER A 43 -4.15 17.85 -12.49
CA SER A 43 -4.00 19.25 -12.95
C SER A 43 -2.55 19.75 -12.81
N ARG A 44 -1.83 19.33 -11.76
CA ARG A 44 -0.38 19.54 -11.62
C ARG A 44 0.43 18.85 -12.73
N SER A 45 0.04 17.63 -13.11
CA SER A 45 0.67 16.92 -14.24
C SER A 45 0.40 17.58 -15.59
N LEU A 46 -0.76 18.23 -15.79
CA LEU A 46 -1.08 18.96 -17.02
C LEU A 46 -0.33 20.30 -17.12
N ALA A 47 0.04 20.90 -15.98
CA ALA A 47 0.83 22.14 -15.94
C ALA A 47 2.28 21.93 -16.37
N VAL A 48 2.84 20.74 -16.13
CA VAL A 48 4.16 20.32 -16.62
C VAL A 48 3.96 19.55 -17.93
N ARG A 49 3.63 20.27 -19.02
CA ARG A 49 3.49 19.68 -20.36
C ARG A 49 4.79 18.96 -20.76
N THR A 50 4.84 17.64 -20.54
CA THR A 50 5.88 16.79 -21.10
C THR A 50 5.32 16.12 -22.36
N LEU A 51 6.19 15.73 -23.32
CA LEU A 51 5.76 15.04 -24.55
C LEU A 51 4.95 13.75 -24.29
N ILE A 52 5.02 13.23 -23.06
CA ILE A 52 4.38 12.00 -22.60
C ILE A 52 3.46 12.34 -21.41
N THR A 53 2.58 13.33 -21.58
CA THR A 53 1.55 13.58 -20.56
C THR A 53 0.46 12.52 -20.73
N PRO A 54 0.24 11.63 -19.74
CA PRO A 54 -0.77 10.60 -19.88
C PRO A 54 -2.14 11.25 -20.01
N VAL A 55 -2.90 10.79 -21.01
CA VAL A 55 -4.34 11.08 -21.14
C VAL A 55 -5.07 10.72 -19.85
N GLY A 56 -6.09 11.48 -19.45
CA GLY A 56 -6.67 11.43 -18.10
C GLY A 56 -7.14 10.04 -17.62
N TRP A 57 -7.52 9.13 -18.54
CA TRP A 57 -7.88 7.75 -18.20
C TRP A 57 -6.67 6.89 -17.77
N ALA A 58 -5.45 7.28 -18.08
CA ALA A 58 -4.25 6.54 -17.68
C ALA A 58 -4.12 6.47 -16.14
N PHE A 59 -4.72 7.42 -15.43
CA PHE A 59 -4.81 7.37 -13.97
C PHE A 59 -5.79 6.30 -13.44
N SER A 60 -6.65 5.72 -14.27
CA SER A 60 -7.57 4.66 -13.85
C SER A 60 -6.85 3.38 -13.39
N ILE A 61 -5.59 3.18 -13.78
CA ILE A 61 -4.76 2.06 -13.27
C ILE A 61 -4.65 2.09 -11.74
N TRP A 62 -4.67 3.28 -11.13
CA TRP A 62 -4.60 3.43 -9.67
C TRP A 62 -5.83 2.83 -8.99
N GLY A 63 -7.00 2.89 -9.60
CA GLY A 63 -8.20 2.23 -9.08
C GLY A 63 -8.03 0.72 -8.98
N ALA A 64 -7.44 0.08 -10.00
CA ALA A 64 -7.14 -1.35 -9.97
C ALA A 64 -6.08 -1.70 -8.92
N LEU A 65 -5.02 -0.87 -8.79
CA LEU A 65 -3.98 -1.06 -7.77
C LEU A 65 -4.54 -0.90 -6.35
N TYR A 66 -5.40 0.09 -6.12
CA TYR A 66 -6.06 0.32 -4.83
C TYR A 66 -7.04 -0.80 -4.49
N LEU A 67 -7.77 -1.32 -5.48
CA LEU A 67 -8.61 -2.49 -5.30
C LEU A 67 -7.77 -3.71 -4.90
N GLY A 68 -6.67 -3.97 -5.60
CA GLY A 68 -5.73 -5.05 -5.26
C GLY A 68 -5.15 -4.91 -3.86
N ALA A 69 -4.72 -3.69 -3.48
CA ALA A 69 -4.22 -3.38 -2.14
C ALA A 69 -5.29 -3.62 -1.06
N THR A 70 -6.54 -3.22 -1.33
CA THR A 70 -7.68 -3.42 -0.43
C THR A 70 -7.98 -4.91 -0.25
N VAL A 71 -8.05 -5.65 -1.35
CA VAL A 71 -8.26 -7.11 -1.33
C VAL A 71 -7.14 -7.78 -0.54
N PHE A 72 -5.88 -7.40 -0.75
CA PHE A 72 -4.75 -7.91 0.02
C PHE A 72 -4.88 -7.59 1.51
N ALA A 73 -5.21 -6.35 1.87
CA ALA A 73 -5.35 -5.89 3.26
C ALA A 73 -6.47 -6.64 3.99
N VAL A 74 -7.61 -6.89 3.33
CA VAL A 74 -8.70 -7.71 3.86
C VAL A 74 -8.28 -9.18 3.95
N TYR A 75 -7.67 -9.73 2.90
CA TYR A 75 -7.23 -11.12 2.83
C TYR A 75 -6.29 -11.48 3.98
N GLN A 76 -5.30 -10.64 4.28
CA GLN A 76 -4.40 -10.87 5.41
C GLN A 76 -5.09 -10.76 6.79
N ALA A 77 -6.26 -10.12 6.88
CA ALA A 77 -7.03 -9.96 8.11
C ALA A 77 -7.99 -11.13 8.37
N LEU A 78 -8.23 -12.00 7.38
CA LEU A 78 -9.05 -13.20 7.54
C LEU A 78 -8.42 -14.17 8.56
N PRO A 79 -9.23 -14.79 9.45
CA PRO A 79 -8.73 -15.65 10.53
C PRO A 79 -7.87 -16.81 10.03
N ALA A 80 -8.18 -17.38 8.86
CA ALA A 80 -7.41 -18.45 8.22
C ALA A 80 -5.99 -18.03 7.79
N GLN A 81 -5.77 -16.71 7.58
CA GLN A 81 -4.54 -16.15 7.02
C GLN A 81 -3.71 -15.38 8.07
N ARG A 82 -4.24 -15.19 9.29
CA ARG A 82 -3.56 -14.44 10.36
C ARG A 82 -2.21 -15.02 10.74
N GLN A 83 -2.10 -16.35 10.73
CA GLN A 83 -0.90 -17.10 11.14
C GLN A 83 -0.03 -17.59 9.98
N ALA A 84 -0.36 -17.23 8.73
CA ALA A 84 0.48 -17.60 7.60
C ALA A 84 1.85 -16.91 7.71
N ALA A 85 2.92 -17.69 7.85
CA ALA A 85 4.29 -17.18 8.01
C ALA A 85 4.68 -16.24 6.85
N LEU A 86 4.30 -16.60 5.62
CA LEU A 86 4.52 -15.75 4.44
C LEU A 86 3.88 -14.36 4.59
N LEU A 87 2.61 -14.30 4.99
CA LEU A 87 1.90 -13.02 5.15
C LEU A 87 2.46 -12.21 6.31
N HIS A 88 2.99 -12.86 7.34
CA HIS A 88 3.68 -12.17 8.43
C HIS A 88 4.90 -11.38 7.92
N HIS A 89 5.70 -11.96 7.04
CA HIS A 89 6.86 -11.29 6.44
C HIS A 89 6.47 -10.23 5.40
N LEU A 90 5.32 -10.37 4.75
CA LEU A 90 4.84 -9.44 3.72
C LEU A 90 4.16 -8.18 4.28
N ARG A 91 3.58 -8.26 5.49
CA ARG A 91 2.78 -7.19 6.11
C ARG A 91 3.53 -5.86 6.25
N TRP A 92 4.74 -5.89 6.82
CA TRP A 92 5.52 -4.67 7.07
C TRP A 92 6.01 -4.01 5.77
N PRO A 93 6.60 -4.75 4.81
CA PRO A 93 6.92 -4.21 3.50
C PRO A 93 5.70 -3.64 2.76
N ALA A 94 4.56 -4.34 2.79
CA ALA A 94 3.32 -3.86 2.16
C ALA A 94 2.80 -2.57 2.81
N ALA A 95 2.75 -2.50 4.14
CA ALA A 95 2.35 -1.30 4.87
C ALA A 95 3.27 -0.11 4.54
N GLY A 96 4.59 -0.34 4.47
CA GLY A 96 5.56 0.67 4.09
C GLY A 96 5.35 1.19 2.66
N ALA A 97 5.08 0.30 1.71
CA ALA A 97 4.79 0.68 0.33
C ALA A 97 3.48 1.48 0.21
N PHE A 98 2.41 1.06 0.91
CA PHE A 98 1.13 1.76 0.92
C PHE A 98 1.24 3.14 1.58
N LEU A 99 1.98 3.23 2.69
CA LEU A 99 2.26 4.49 3.37
C LEU A 99 3.08 5.43 2.49
N GLY A 100 4.14 4.93 1.84
CA GLY A 100 4.97 5.70 0.91
C GLY A 100 4.14 6.26 -0.24
N ASN A 101 3.23 5.46 -0.79
CA ASN A 101 2.30 5.89 -1.84
C ASN A 101 1.32 6.98 -1.36
N ALA A 102 0.73 6.81 -0.17
CA ALA A 102 -0.15 7.81 0.43
C ALA A 102 0.61 9.12 0.72
N PHE A 103 1.81 9.03 1.28
CA PHE A 103 2.62 10.18 1.63
C PHE A 103 3.11 10.93 0.38
N TRP A 104 3.49 10.20 -0.67
CA TRP A 104 3.83 10.79 -1.95
C TRP A 104 2.66 11.58 -2.56
N ALA A 105 1.45 11.01 -2.53
CA ALA A 105 0.25 11.69 -3.01
C ALA A 105 0.00 13.01 -2.23
N ALA A 106 0.08 12.98 -0.90
CA ALA A 106 -0.09 14.19 -0.08
C ALA A 106 1.01 15.23 -0.38
N TYR A 107 2.26 14.78 -0.47
CA TYR A 107 3.41 15.65 -0.70
C TYR A 107 3.32 16.35 -2.06
N THR A 108 3.01 15.60 -3.13
CA THR A 108 2.90 16.15 -4.48
C THR A 108 1.73 17.13 -4.63
N GLN A 109 0.60 16.87 -3.95
CA GLN A 109 -0.55 17.77 -3.89
C GLN A 109 -0.20 19.12 -3.24
N LEU A 110 0.56 19.12 -2.15
CA LEU A 110 0.87 20.33 -1.38
C LEU A 110 2.11 21.08 -1.89
N TYR A 111 3.20 20.35 -2.16
CA TYR A 111 4.54 20.92 -2.41
C TYR A 111 5.05 20.70 -3.84
N GLY A 112 4.37 19.86 -4.64
CA GLY A 112 4.76 19.58 -6.02
C GLY A 112 5.88 18.54 -6.15
N LEU A 113 6.53 18.50 -7.31
CA LEU A 113 7.60 17.56 -7.64
C LEU A 113 8.96 18.13 -7.21
N SER A 114 9.60 17.50 -6.23
CA SER A 114 10.89 17.93 -5.68
C SER A 114 11.80 16.72 -5.41
N PHE A 115 13.05 16.96 -4.99
CA PHE A 115 13.96 15.89 -4.56
C PHE A 115 13.36 15.00 -3.45
N VAL A 116 12.52 15.56 -2.57
CA VAL A 116 11.82 14.80 -1.53
C VAL A 116 10.87 13.76 -2.15
N SER A 117 10.19 14.09 -3.24
CA SER A 117 9.32 13.14 -3.95
C SER A 117 10.10 11.93 -4.47
N VAL A 118 11.35 12.13 -4.92
CA VAL A 118 12.24 11.06 -5.36
C VAL A 118 12.58 10.14 -4.19
N LEU A 119 12.88 10.70 -3.02
CA LEU A 119 13.17 9.92 -1.81
C LEU A 119 11.96 9.07 -1.35
N ILE A 120 10.75 9.61 -1.47
CA ILE A 120 9.52 8.86 -1.11
C ILE A 120 9.30 7.69 -2.09
N ILE A 121 9.53 7.93 -3.39
CA ILE A 121 9.41 6.88 -4.41
C ILE A 121 10.46 5.80 -4.21
N THR A 122 11.73 6.15 -3.96
CA THR A 122 12.80 5.17 -3.73
C THR A 122 12.56 4.36 -2.46
N PHE A 123 12.01 4.98 -1.41
CA PHE A 123 11.56 4.27 -0.21
C PHE A 123 10.46 3.24 -0.55
N THR A 124 9.42 3.69 -1.25
CA THR A 124 8.30 2.83 -1.67
C THR A 124 8.79 1.65 -2.52
N LEU A 125 9.71 1.91 -3.45
CA LEU A 125 10.35 0.89 -4.29
C LEU A 125 11.12 -0.13 -3.45
N THR A 126 11.90 0.33 -2.47
CA THR A 126 12.66 -0.55 -1.57
C THR A 126 11.72 -1.47 -0.80
N CYS A 127 10.60 -0.94 -0.27
CA CYS A 127 9.58 -1.74 0.38
C CYS A 127 8.99 -2.82 -0.54
N LEU A 128 8.71 -2.48 -1.80
CA LEU A 128 8.20 -3.44 -2.79
C LEU A 128 9.22 -4.53 -3.13
N ILE A 129 10.50 -4.18 -3.26
CA ILE A 129 11.59 -5.14 -3.50
C ILE A 129 11.69 -6.13 -2.34
N VAL A 130 11.62 -5.64 -1.08
CA VAL A 130 11.64 -6.51 0.11
C VAL A 130 10.41 -7.44 0.13
N ALA A 131 9.23 -6.92 -0.22
CA ALA A 131 8.02 -7.74 -0.34
C ALA A 131 8.20 -8.84 -1.41
N TYR A 132 8.75 -8.49 -2.57
CA TYR A 132 9.01 -9.42 -3.65
C TYR A 132 9.98 -10.53 -3.24
N HIS A 133 11.09 -10.19 -2.55
CA HIS A 133 12.04 -11.17 -2.04
C HIS A 133 11.43 -12.12 -1.00
N ALA A 134 10.59 -11.61 -0.10
CA ALA A 134 9.88 -12.45 0.85
C ALA A 134 8.94 -13.45 0.14
N LEU A 135 8.28 -13.01 -0.94
CA LEU A 135 7.43 -13.87 -1.75
C LEU A 135 8.22 -14.91 -2.56
N SER A 136 9.32 -14.52 -3.19
CA SER A 136 10.16 -15.42 -3.99
C SER A 136 10.75 -16.53 -3.12
N ASN A 137 11.27 -16.19 -1.95
CA ASN A 137 11.90 -17.15 -1.05
C ASN A 137 10.91 -18.20 -0.53
N ALA A 138 9.67 -17.78 -0.25
CA ALA A 138 8.62 -18.70 0.18
C ALA A 138 8.12 -19.62 -0.94
N THR A 139 8.16 -19.16 -2.20
CA THR A 139 7.78 -19.98 -3.36
C THR A 139 8.81 -21.08 -3.59
N VAL A 140 10.10 -20.74 -3.56
CA VAL A 140 11.21 -21.70 -3.71
C VAL A 140 11.16 -22.80 -2.65
N SER A 141 10.85 -22.44 -1.39
CA SER A 141 10.73 -23.41 -0.29
C SER A 141 9.57 -24.40 -0.43
N LYS A 142 8.55 -24.12 -1.24
CA LYS A 142 7.42 -25.05 -1.48
C LYS A 142 7.68 -26.06 -2.59
N THR A 143 8.65 -25.77 -3.45
CA THR A 143 9.00 -26.59 -4.63
C THR A 143 10.23 -27.48 -4.42
N ALA A 144 10.96 -27.28 -3.33
CA ALA A 144 12.07 -28.14 -2.89
C ALA A 144 11.56 -29.20 -1.90
#